data_AF-A0AAJ0L8F1-F1
#
_entry.id   AF-A0AAJ0L8F1-F1
#
_cell.length_a   1.000
_cell.length_b   1.000
_cell.length_c   1.000
_cell.angle_alpha   90.00
_cell.angle_beta   90.00
_cell.angle_gamma   90.00
#
_symmetry.space_group_name_H-M   'P 1'
#
loop_
_entity.id
_entity.type
_entity.pdbx_description
1 polymer ?
#
loop_
_entity_poly.entity_id
_entity_poly.type
_entity_poly.pdbx_seq_one_letter_code
_entity_poly.pdbx_strand_id
1 'polypeptide(L)' 'MVFTDEVRWTGADFIAAASIFAVVGCAIELIVRFVDQSVLRMALVCGVILAALAIWADGAIGIL' A
#
# COMPACT_ATOMS: atom_id res chain seq x y z
N MET A 1 -17.39 2.65 -11.15
CA MET A 1 -17.31 3.19 -9.77
C MET A 1 -18.65 3.78 -9.43
N VAL A 2 -19.06 3.85 -8.16
CA VAL A 2 -20.25 4.63 -7.81
C VAL A 2 -19.91 6.08 -8.15
N PHE A 3 -20.45 6.56 -9.27
CA PHE A 3 -20.18 7.88 -9.87
C PHE A 3 -21.06 8.93 -9.19
N THR A 4 -20.88 9.11 -7.88
CA THR A 4 -21.41 10.29 -7.19
C THR A 4 -20.40 11.41 -7.35
N ASP A 5 -20.86 12.64 -7.58
CA ASP A 5 -20.01 13.83 -7.81
C ASP A 5 -19.08 14.12 -6.62
N GLU A 6 -19.40 13.54 -5.47
CA GLU A 6 -18.70 13.62 -4.18
C GLU A 6 -17.25 13.12 -4.22
N VAL A 7 -16.90 12.15 -5.08
CA VAL A 7 -15.53 11.56 -5.13
C VAL A 7 -15.09 11.30 -6.56
N ARG A 8 -14.24 12.19 -7.10
CA ARG A 8 -13.74 12.15 -8.47
C ARG A 8 -12.39 11.41 -8.56
N TRP A 9 -12.44 10.09 -8.60
CA TRP A 9 -11.26 9.26 -8.92
C TRP A 9 -10.84 9.49 -10.38
N THR A 10 -9.57 9.83 -10.60
CA THR A 10 -8.98 10.04 -11.92
C THR A 10 -8.09 8.85 -12.31
N GLY A 11 -7.65 8.80 -13.57
CA GLY A 11 -6.67 7.79 -14.01
C GLY A 11 -5.36 7.84 -13.23
N ALA A 12 -4.97 9.00 -12.69
CA ALA A 12 -3.76 9.16 -11.89
C ALA A 12 -3.87 8.40 -10.55
N ASP A 13 -5.05 8.37 -9.93
CA ASP A 13 -5.29 7.64 -8.67
C ASP A 13 -5.07 6.14 -8.82
N PHE A 14 -5.44 5.58 -9.98
CA PHE A 14 -5.19 4.18 -10.29
C PHE A 14 -3.72 3.88 -10.57
N ILE A 15 -3.00 4.81 -11.20
CA ILE A 15 -1.55 4.68 -11.39
C ILE A 15 -0.85 4.73 -10.03
N ALA A 16 -1.27 5.64 -9.15
CA ALA A 16 -0.78 5.71 -7.78
C ALA A 16 -1.05 4.40 -7.03
N ALA A 17 -2.28 3.86 -7.08
CA ALA A 17 -2.62 2.57 -6.48
C ALA A 17 -1.75 1.43 -7.03
N ALA A 18 -1.60 1.33 -8.35
CA ALA A 18 -0.79 0.32 -9.00
C ALA A 18 0.67 0.40 -8.57
N SER A 19 1.22 1.61 -8.47
CA SER A 19 2.60 1.83 -7.99
C SER A 19 2.79 1.40 -6.54
N ILE A 20 1.82 1.70 -5.66
CA ILE A 20 1.84 1.26 -4.26
C ILE A 20 1.82 -0.26 -4.19
N PHE A 21 0.92 -0.93 -4.94
CA PHE A 21 0.86 -2.39 -4.96
C PHE A 21 2.14 -3.04 -5.50
N ALA A 22 2.73 -2.47 -6.56
CA ALA A 22 4.00 -2.97 -7.10
C ALA A 22 5.13 -2.90 -6.05
N VAL A 23 5.27 -1.75 -5.38
CA VAL A 23 6.29 -1.55 -4.33
C VAL A 23 6.04 -2.48 -3.13
N VAL A 24 4.80 -2.57 -2.66
CA VAL A 24 4.41 -3.43 -1.54
C VAL A 24 4.69 -4.91 -1.86
N GLY A 25 4.29 -5.37 -3.04
CA GLY A 25 4.52 -6.74 -3.49
C GLY A 25 6.02 -7.06 -3.54
N CYS A 26 6.82 -6.17 -4.13
CA CYS A 26 8.28 -6.33 -4.14
C CYS A 26 8.88 -6.33 -2.73
N ALA A 27 8.46 -5.43 -1.84
CA ALA A 27 8.96 -5.38 -0.47
C ALA A 27 8.64 -6.66 0.31
N ILE A 28 7.42 -7.18 0.18
CA ILE A 28 7.00 -8.43 0.83
C ILE A 28 7.80 -9.61 0.29
N GLU A 29 8.00 -9.72 -1.03
CA GLU A 29 8.82 -10.77 -1.63
C GLU A 29 10.26 -10.74 -1.10
N LEU A 30 10.86 -9.55 -1.01
CA LEU A 30 12.20 -9.39 -0.43
C LEU A 30 12.24 -9.81 1.05
N ILE A 31 11.24 -9.41 1.84
CA ILE A 31 11.14 -9.80 3.25
C ILE A 31 11.02 -11.32 3.40
N VAL A 32 10.15 -11.96 2.62
CA VAL A 32 9.94 -13.40 2.68
C VAL A 32 11.18 -14.18 2.23
N ARG A 33 11.90 -13.66 1.23
CA ARG A 33 13.09 -14.31 0.67
C ARG A 33 14.35 -14.17 1.52
N PHE A 34 14.49 -13.08 2.28
CA PHE A 34 15.73 -12.76 3.01
C PHE A 34 15.61 -12.76 4.54
N VAL A 35 14.40 -12.87 5.11
CA VAL A 35 14.19 -12.86 6.56
C VAL A 35 13.77 -14.25 7.05
N ASP A 36 14.71 -14.97 7.65
CA ASP A 36 14.49 -16.31 8.21
C ASP A 36 13.71 -16.30 9.53
N GLN A 37 13.85 -15.24 10.34
CA GLN A 37 13.19 -15.16 11.63
C GLN A 37 11.68 -14.87 11.48
N SER A 38 10.85 -15.85 11.84
CA SER A 38 9.40 -15.83 11.67
C SER A 38 8.71 -14.58 12.26
N VAL A 39 9.11 -14.19 13.48
CA VAL A 39 8.51 -13.05 14.19
C VAL A 39 8.91 -11.73 13.52
N LEU A 40 10.20 -11.58 13.20
CA LEU A 40 10.71 -10.39 12.51
C LEU A 40 10.10 -10.26 11.11
N ARG A 41 10.00 -11.36 10.37
CA ARG A 41 9.36 -11.41 9.05
C ARG A 41 7.92 -10.91 9.14
N MET A 42 7.15 -11.41 10.10
CA MET A 42 5.75 -11.00 10.28
C MET A 42 5.65 -9.52 10.67
N ALA A 43 6.50 -9.04 11.58
CA ALA A 43 6.54 -7.64 11.97
C ALA A 43 6.85 -6.72 10.78
N LEU A 44 7.81 -7.09 9.93
CA LEU A 44 8.18 -6.32 8.74
C LEU A 44 7.05 -6.31 7.69
N VAL A 45 6.42 -7.45 7.42
CA VAL A 45 5.26 -7.51 6.50
C VAL A 45 4.11 -6.63 7.02
N CYS A 46 3.78 -6.72 8.31
CA CYS A 46 2.78 -5.85 8.92
C CYS A 46 3.16 -4.37 8.80
N GLY A 47 4.43 -4.03 9.01
CA GLY A 47 4.95 -2.66 8.85
C GLY A 47 4.79 -2.15 7.42
N VAL A 48 5.12 -2.95 6.41
CA VAL A 48 4.92 -2.59 4.98
C VAL A 48 3.45 -2.35 4.66
N ILE A 49 2.55 -3.22 5.14
CA ILE A 49 1.11 -3.08 4.92
C ILE A 49 0.58 -1.80 5.58
N LEU A 50 0.96 -1.53 6.82
CA LEU A 50 0.54 -0.32 7.54
C LEU A 50 1.07 0.95 6.85
N ALA A 51 2.32 0.96 6.40
CA ALA A 51 2.88 2.07 5.65
C ALA A 51 2.11 2.32 4.35
N ALA A 52 1.79 1.26 3.59
CA ALA A 52 1.01 1.37 2.37
C ALA A 52 -0.40 1.93 2.62
N LEU A 53 -1.06 1.46 3.68
CA LEU A 53 -2.37 1.97 4.09
C LEU A 53 -2.31 3.44 4.53
N ALA A 54 -1.27 3.85 5.25
CA ALA A 54 -1.08 5.24 5.65
C ALA A 54 -0.88 6.16 4.43
N ILE A 55 0.00 5.76 3.49
CA ILE A 55 0.25 6.49 2.25
C ILE A 55 -1.04 6.59 1.41
N TRP A 56 -1.81 5.50 1.33
CA TRP A 56 -3.08 5.50 0.61
C TRP A 56 -4.14 6.36 1.28
N ALA A 57 -4.26 6.30 2.62
CA ALA A 57 -5.21 7.10 3.37
C ALA A 57 -4.92 8.61 3.25
N ASP A 58 -3.64 8.98 3.28
CA ASP A 58 -3.19 10.35 3.03
C ASP A 58 -3.49 10.77 1.57
N GLY A 59 -3.03 10.00 0.59
CA GLY A 59 -3.15 10.37 -0.82
C GLY A 59 -4.57 10.31 -1.39
N ALA A 60 -5.40 9.37 -0.94
CA ALA A 60 -6.75 9.17 -1.47
C ALA A 60 -7.84 9.86 -0.65
N ILE A 61 -7.62 10.07 0.65
CA ILE A 61 -8.65 10.58 1.58
C ILE A 61 -8.20 11.86 2.29
N GLY A 62 -6.90 12.15 2.42
CA GLY A 62 -6.37 13.33 3.11
C GLY A 62 -6.54 13.27 4.63
N ILE A 63 -6.41 12.08 5.22
CA ILE A 63 -6.69 11.84 6.65
C ILE A 63 -5.57 12.33 7.58
N LEU A 64 -4.32 12.28 7.13
CA LEU A 64 -3.13 12.66 7.89
C LEU A 64 -2.60 14.01 7.41
#